data_AF-A0A519HDI7-F1
#
_entry.id   AF-A0A519HDI7-F1
#
_cell.length_a   1.000
_cell.length_b   1.000
_cell.length_c   1.000
_cell.angle_alpha   90.00
_cell.angle_beta   90.00
_cell.angle_gamma   90.00
#
_symmetry.space_group_name_H-M   'P 1'
#
loop_
_entity.id
_entity.type
_entity.pdbx_description
1 polymer ?
#
loop_
_entity_poly.entity_id
_entity_poly.type
_entity_poly.pdbx_seq_one_letter_code
_entity_poly.pdbx_strand_id
1 'polypeptide(L)' 'DVRLPIGAPFRFDDCGWVANRWCEFLPVSTELKQRLMELDSPLMRLELVSDLLARTGIAE' A
#
# COMPACT_ATOMS: atom_id res chain seq x y z
N ASP A 1 13.14 18.82 7.04
CA ASP A 1 12.96 17.53 7.70
C ASP A 1 11.60 16.96 7.31
N VAL A 2 11.56 15.94 6.44
CA VAL A 2 10.28 15.34 6.00
C VAL A 2 9.90 14.27 7.02
N ARG A 3 8.89 14.57 7.84
CA ARG A 3 8.32 13.58 8.76
C ARG A 3 7.35 12.72 7.97
N LEU A 4 7.70 11.46 7.74
CA LEU A 4 6.81 10.51 7.10
C LEU A 4 5.65 10.15 8.05
N PRO A 5 4.42 9.96 7.52
CA PRO A 5 3.26 9.55 8.32
C PRO A 5 3.28 8.05 8.69
N ILE A 6 4.45 7.41 8.61
CA ILE A 6 4.67 6.00 8.94
C ILE A 6 5.72 5.91 10.05
N GLY A 7 5.51 5.00 11.00
CA GLY A 7 6.42 4.78 12.13
C GLY A 7 7.64 3.93 11.75
N ALA A 8 8.76 4.17 12.42
CA ALA A 8 9.93 3.29 12.39
C ALA A 8 9.65 1.97 13.15
N PRO A 9 10.35 0.86 12.84
CA PRO A 9 11.39 0.73 11.82
C PRO A 9 10.82 0.66 10.40
N PHE A 10 11.47 1.35 9.46
CA PHE A 10 11.12 1.28 8.04
C PHE A 10 11.67 0.00 7.42
N ARG A 11 10.85 -0.72 6.66
CA ARG A 11 11.23 -1.98 5.99
C ARG A 11 10.97 -1.83 4.49
N PHE A 12 11.67 -0.88 3.86
CA PHE A 12 11.50 -0.57 2.43
C PHE A 12 11.94 -1.72 1.51
N ASP A 13 12.72 -2.67 2.03
CA ASP A 13 13.14 -3.92 1.38
C ASP A 13 12.10 -5.05 1.51
N ASP A 14 11.08 -4.89 2.36
CA ASP A 14 10.01 -5.87 2.58
C ASP A 14 8.78 -5.46 1.76
N CYS A 15 8.52 -6.18 0.66
CA CYS A 15 7.39 -5.90 -0.22
C CYS A 15 6.03 -5.95 0.50
N GLY A 16 5.86 -6.84 1.49
CA GLY A 16 4.63 -6.94 2.27
C GLY A 16 4.43 -5.73 3.17
N TRP A 17 5.52 -5.24 3.78
CA TRP A 17 5.48 -4.00 4.57
C TRP A 17 5.13 -2.80 3.69
N VAL A 18 5.79 -2.65 2.54
CA VAL A 18 5.54 -1.53 1.61
C VAL A 18 4.09 -1.56 1.11
N ALA A 19 3.60 -2.71 0.66
CA ALA A 19 2.23 -2.85 0.18
C ALA A 19 1.19 -2.48 1.25
N ASN A 20 1.40 -2.91 2.50
CA ASN A 20 0.47 -2.63 3.59
C ASN A 20 0.46 -1.14 3.95
N ARG A 21 1.63 -0.50 4.04
CA ARG A 21 1.73 0.93 4.33
C ARG A 21 1.04 1.77 3.27
N TRP A 22 1.21 1.45 1.99
CA TRP A 22 0.47 2.12 0.93
C TRP A 22 -1.03 1.84 0.97
N CYS A 23 -1.42 0.58 1.23
CA CYS A 23 -2.84 0.19 1.32
C CYS A 23 -3.60 0.94 2.43
N GLU A 24 -2.94 1.26 3.55
CA GLU A 24 -3.53 2.08 4.63
C GLU A 24 -3.95 3.47 4.13
N PHE A 25 -3.15 4.09 3.25
CA PHE A 25 -3.39 5.44 2.72
C PHE A 25 -4.30 5.50 1.49
N LEU A 26 -4.63 4.37 0.86
CA LEU A 26 -5.49 4.38 -0.32
C LEU A 26 -6.86 5.02 -0.03
N PRO A 27 -7.36 5.91 -0.90
CA PRO A 27 -8.69 6.51 -0.77
C PRO A 27 -9.78 5.57 -1.31
N VAL A 28 -9.85 4.34 -0.77
CA VAL A 28 -10.82 3.30 -1.15
C VAL A 28 -11.62 2.82 0.06
N SER A 29 -12.70 2.08 -0.19
CA SER A 29 -13.54 1.54 0.89
C SER A 29 -12.75 0.59 1.80
N THR A 30 -13.15 0.51 3.07
CA THR A 30 -12.52 -0.37 4.06
C THR A 30 -12.54 -1.83 3.63
N GLU A 31 -13.63 -2.27 2.99
CA GLU A 31 -13.81 -3.63 2.49
C GLU A 31 -12.79 -3.94 1.38
N LEU A 32 -12.51 -2.97 0.50
CA LEU A 32 -11.48 -3.16 -0.53
C LEU A 32 -10.08 -3.24 0.09
N LYS A 33 -9.78 -2.41 1.11
CA LYS A 33 -8.51 -2.53 1.85
C LYS A 33 -8.35 -3.89 2.50
N GLN A 34 -9.40 -4.41 3.14
CA GLN A 34 -9.38 -5.75 3.74
C GLN A 34 -9.10 -6.83 2.69
N ARG A 35 -9.81 -6.82 1.56
CA ARG A 35 -9.57 -7.78 0.47
C ARG A 35 -8.14 -7.74 -0.07
N LEU A 36 -7.55 -6.55 -0.19
CA LEU A 36 -6.15 -6.40 -0.60
C LEU A 36 -5.20 -7.00 0.46
N MET A 37 -5.45 -6.71 1.74
CA MET A 37 -4.63 -7.19 2.86
C MET A 37 -4.78 -8.70 3.14
N GLU A 38 -5.85 -9.34 2.65
CA GLU A 38 -6.08 -10.78 2.71
C GLU A 38 -5.33 -11.57 1.61
N LEU A 39 -4.79 -10.92 0.58
CA LEU A 39 -4.06 -11.60 -0.49
C LEU A 39 -2.80 -12.28 0.05
N ASP A 40 -2.60 -13.58 -0.22
CA ASP A 40 -1.43 -14.31 0.27
C ASP A 40 -0.11 -13.80 -0.34
N SER A 41 -0.15 -13.35 -1.60
CA SER A 41 1.03 -12.85 -2.31
C SER A 41 1.24 -11.35 -2.02
N PRO A 42 2.31 -10.97 -1.30
CA PRO A 42 2.60 -9.56 -1.05
C PRO A 42 2.98 -8.81 -2.34
N LEU A 43 3.54 -9.52 -3.33
CA LEU A 43 3.86 -8.94 -4.64
C LEU A 43 2.58 -8.57 -5.40
N MET A 44 1.62 -9.50 -5.47
CA MET A 44 0.32 -9.24 -6.11
C MET A 44 -0.43 -8.10 -5.42
N ARG A 45 -0.38 -8.04 -4.08
CA ARG A 45 -0.94 -6.93 -3.32
C ARG A 45 -0.29 -5.60 -3.72
N LEU A 46 1.04 -5.56 -3.85
CA LEU A 46 1.77 -4.36 -4.24
C LEU A 46 1.42 -3.89 -5.65
N GLU A 47 1.29 -4.81 -6.61
CA GLU A 47 0.87 -4.51 -7.98
C GLU A 47 -0.52 -3.86 -8.01
N LEU A 48 -1.48 -4.45 -7.30
CA LEU A 48 -2.85 -3.91 -7.22
C LEU A 48 -2.92 -2.54 -6.52
N VAL A 49 -2.11 -2.35 -5.47
CA VAL A 49 -1.97 -1.05 -4.81
C VAL A 49 -1.42 -0.01 -5.80
N SER A 50 -0.40 -0.37 -6.58
CA SER A 50 0.16 0.51 -7.63
C SER A 50 -0.88 0.87 -8.69
N ASP A 51 -1.67 -0.09 -9.15
CA ASP A 51 -2.74 0.14 -10.12
C ASP A 51 -3.81 1.10 -9.58
N LEU A 52 -4.16 0.98 -8.30
CA LEU A 52 -5.12 1.88 -7.66
C LEU A 52 -4.57 3.30 -7.52
N LEU A 53 -3.27 3.44 -7.20
CA LEU A 53 -2.60 4.75 -7.16
C LEU A 53 -2.60 5.41 -8.54
N ALA A 54 -2.31 4.67 -9.60
CA ALA A 54 -2.36 5.17 -10.97
C ALA A 54 -3.78 5.58 -11.39
N ARG A 55 -4.79 4.73 -11.10
CA ARG A 55 -6.21 5.02 -11.39
C ARG A 55 -6.75 6.25 -10.65
N THR A 56 -6.18 6.58 -9.51
CA THR A 56 -6.56 7.74 -8.70
C THR A 56 -5.76 9.01 -9.04
N GLY A 57 -4.81 8.93 -9.97
CA GLY A 57 -3.94 10.04 -10.38
C GLY A 57 -2.90 10.44 -9.33
N ILE A 58 -2.58 9.53 -8.40
CA ILE A 58 -1.60 9.77 -7.32
C ILE A 58 -0.18 9.39 -7.77
N ALA A 59 -0.06 8.34 -8.59
CA ALA A 59 1.20 7.90 -9.19
C ALA A 59 1.07 7.98 -10.72
N GLU A 60 1.80 8.92 -11.34
CA GLU A 60 2.01 8.99 -12.80
C GLU A 60 3.36 8.37 -13.17
#